data_AF-A0A9N8R4I0-F1
#
_entry.id   AF-A0A9N8R4I0-F1
#
_cell.length_a   1.000
_cell.length_b   1.000
_cell.length_c   1.000
_cell.angle_alpha   90.00
_cell.angle_beta   90.00
_cell.angle_gamma   90.00
#
_symmetry.space_group_name_H-M   'P 1'
#
loop_
_entity.id
_entity.type
_entity.pdbx_description
1 polymer ?
#
loop_
_entity_poly.entity_id
_entity_poly.type
_entity_poly.pdbx_seq_one_letter_code
_entity_poly.pdbx_strand_id
1 'polypeptide(L)'
;MVRRDDEDLLGWPFRLMLTADGRRLYAHAVVPRLGLQPPATILAPIEPERLPFDNLGLDPTLADNLRYRWEEAGRCAGARAWLAATALYVSILEVVLPDWLGRDIERANAARAAPQDRQQRVLPLADWPLAALIKVTTELGDIDESLGRHAQALRESRNLIHPDRQIRERSTPDGDLAAISHRVARAVLDALARATPARGAPLSTKDFP
;
A
#
# COMPACT_ATOMS: atom_id res chain seq x y z
N MET A 1 7.72 31.96 5.43
CA MET A 1 6.91 32.13 4.21
C MET A 1 6.52 30.74 3.77
N VAL A 2 5.27 30.32 3.93
CA VAL A 2 4.82 28.98 3.51
C VAL A 2 4.52 29.06 2.01
N ARG A 3 5.09 28.13 1.24
CA ARG A 3 4.95 28.05 -0.22
C ARG A 3 4.09 26.83 -0.53
N ARG A 4 3.10 27.00 -1.40
CA ARG A 4 2.30 25.92 -1.96
C ARG A 4 2.31 26.11 -3.46
N ASP A 5 2.88 25.14 -4.16
CA ASP A 5 2.90 25.07 -5.61
C ASP A 5 1.85 24.00 -5.97
N ASP A 6 0.65 24.43 -6.33
CA ASP A 6 -0.39 23.54 -6.88
C ASP A 6 -0.46 23.80 -8.39
N GLU A 7 -0.50 22.73 -9.20
CA GLU A 7 -0.89 22.84 -10.61
C GLU A 7 -2.41 22.78 -10.70
N ASP A 8 -3.02 23.83 -11.26
CA ASP A 8 -4.46 23.85 -11.54
C ASP A 8 -4.80 22.91 -12.71
N LEU A 9 -6.09 22.58 -12.89
CA LEU A 9 -6.61 21.81 -14.06
C LEU A 9 -6.24 22.43 -15.44
N LEU A 10 -5.70 23.65 -15.45
CA LEU A 10 -5.27 24.42 -16.62
C LEU A 10 -3.73 24.58 -16.75
N GLY A 11 -2.93 23.92 -15.89
CA GLY A 11 -1.46 23.91 -15.98
C GLY A 11 -0.78 25.26 -15.71
N TRP A 12 -1.46 26.19 -15.04
CA TRP A 12 -0.91 27.50 -14.70
C TRP A 12 -0.35 27.50 -13.27
N PRO A 13 0.95 27.77 -13.04
CA PRO A 13 1.47 27.85 -11.68
C PRO A 13 1.02 29.15 -11.02
N PHE A 14 -0.07 29.12 -10.25
CA PHE A 14 -0.36 30.21 -9.34
C PHE A 14 0.34 29.95 -8.00
N ARG A 15 1.19 30.88 -7.59
CA ARG A 15 1.90 30.79 -6.32
C ARG A 15 1.09 31.50 -5.24
N LEU A 16 0.40 30.75 -4.38
CA LEU A 16 -0.28 31.36 -3.23
C LEU A 16 0.76 31.76 -2.17
N MET A 17 1.01 33.06 -2.02
CA MET A 17 1.88 33.61 -0.99
C MET A 17 1.10 34.41 0.03
N LEU A 18 1.08 33.97 1.29
CA LEU A 18 0.51 34.74 2.39
C LEU A 18 1.60 35.44 3.21
N THR A 19 1.39 36.74 3.45
CA THR A 19 2.18 37.53 4.40
C THR A 19 1.99 37.01 5.84
N ALA A 20 2.78 37.52 6.79
CA ALA A 20 2.59 37.16 8.20
C ALA A 20 1.19 37.51 8.72
N ASP A 21 0.67 38.67 8.33
CA ASP A 21 -0.68 39.10 8.72
C ASP A 21 -1.77 38.32 7.99
N GLY A 22 -1.55 37.96 6.72
CA GLY A 22 -2.44 37.06 5.99
C GLY A 22 -2.57 35.68 6.66
N ARG A 23 -1.48 35.13 7.20
CA ARG A 23 -1.52 33.88 7.99
C ARG A 23 -2.31 34.04 9.28
N ARG A 24 -2.15 35.17 9.98
CA ARG A 24 -2.91 35.46 11.21
C ARG A 24 -4.41 35.57 10.92
N LEU A 25 -4.79 36.30 9.87
CA LEU A 25 -6.19 36.43 9.45
C LEU A 25 -6.78 35.06 9.08
N TYR A 26 -6.06 34.26 8.30
CA TYR A 26 -6.48 32.91 7.95
C TYR A 26 -6.70 32.03 9.20
N ALA A 27 -5.75 32.03 10.14
CA ALA A 27 -5.84 31.25 11.37
C ALA A 27 -7.03 31.67 12.26
N HIS A 28 -7.35 32.97 12.32
CA HIS A 28 -8.44 33.47 13.14
C HIS A 28 -9.81 33.38 12.47
N ALA A 29 -9.91 33.64 11.16
CA ALA A 29 -11.19 33.80 10.48
C ALA A 29 -11.63 32.56 9.70
N VAL A 30 -10.70 31.73 9.22
CA VAL A 30 -11.00 30.61 8.32
C VAL A 30 -10.92 29.27 9.04
N VAL A 31 -9.85 29.00 9.79
CA VAL A 31 -9.64 27.72 10.50
C VAL A 31 -10.83 27.33 11.39
N PRO A 32 -11.38 28.21 12.26
CA PRO A 32 -12.51 27.85 13.12
C PRO A 32 -13.80 27.60 12.35
N ARG A 33 -14.04 28.33 11.26
CA ARG A 33 -15.25 28.18 10.43
C ARG A 33 -15.28 26.84 9.70
N LEU A 34 -14.10 26.30 9.39
CA LEU A 34 -13.95 25.01 8.74
C LEU A 34 -13.78 23.85 9.74
N GLY A 35 -13.80 24.11 11.05
CA GLY A 35 -13.59 23.10 12.09
C GLY A 35 -12.19 22.47 12.07
N LEU A 36 -11.22 23.12 11.43
CA LEU A 36 -9.86 22.61 11.28
C LEU A 36 -9.08 22.76 12.60
N GLN A 37 -8.23 21.78 12.91
CA GLN A 37 -7.40 21.77 14.13
C GLN A 37 -5.93 21.92 13.76
N PRO A 38 -5.21 22.95 14.25
CA PRO A 38 -3.77 23.06 14.01
C PRO A 38 -3.01 21.80 14.47
N PRO A 39 -1.99 21.35 13.72
CA PRO A 39 -1.40 21.98 12.54
C PRO A 39 -2.15 21.72 11.22
N ALA A 40 -3.21 20.88 11.21
CA ALA A 40 -3.98 20.55 10.02
C ALA A 40 -4.84 21.73 9.55
N THR A 41 -4.27 22.58 8.72
CA THR A 41 -4.95 23.69 8.03
C THR A 41 -4.81 23.52 6.52
N ILE A 42 -5.59 24.24 5.71
CA ILE A 42 -5.45 24.24 4.23
C ILE A 42 -4.06 24.73 3.80
N LEU A 43 -3.41 25.52 4.64
CA LEU A 43 -2.05 26.03 4.42
C LEU A 43 -0.97 25.15 5.03
N ALA A 44 -1.33 24.09 5.74
CA ALA A 44 -0.34 23.15 6.20
C ALA A 44 0.38 22.58 4.98
N PRO A 45 1.71 22.48 4.98
CA PRO A 45 2.38 21.68 3.97
C PRO A 45 1.75 20.28 4.02
N ILE A 46 1.16 19.87 2.91
CA ILE A 46 0.79 18.47 2.72
C ILE A 46 2.13 17.79 2.54
N GLU A 47 2.68 17.26 3.63
CA GLU A 47 3.76 16.30 3.49
C GLU A 47 3.17 15.16 2.66
N PRO A 48 3.75 14.85 1.48
CA PRO A 48 3.20 13.80 0.63
C PRO A 48 3.03 12.56 1.50
N GLU A 49 1.82 11.99 1.49
CA GLU A 49 1.56 10.80 2.31
C GLU A 49 2.61 9.77 1.94
N ARG A 50 3.45 9.39 2.92
CA ARG A 50 4.42 8.31 2.71
C ARG A 50 3.61 7.03 2.55
N LEU A 51 3.68 6.46 1.35
CA LEU A 51 2.97 5.26 1.03
C LEU A 51 3.72 4.07 1.63
N PRO A 52 3.00 3.02 2.05
CA PRO A 52 3.60 1.89 2.76
C PRO A 52 4.62 1.11 1.90
N PHE A 53 4.64 1.32 0.59
CA PHE A 53 5.58 0.71 -0.35
C PHE A 53 6.80 1.59 -0.71
N ASP A 54 6.83 2.88 -0.33
CA ASP A 54 7.95 3.77 -0.70
C ASP A 54 9.30 3.28 -0.14
N ASN A 55 9.28 2.60 1.01
CA ASN A 55 10.48 2.08 1.68
C ASN A 55 10.80 0.61 1.33
N LEU A 56 10.02 -0.02 0.44
CA LEU A 56 10.27 -1.41 0.07
C LEU A 56 11.46 -1.55 -0.88
N GLY A 57 12.01 -0.47 -1.44
CA GLY A 57 13.13 -0.54 -2.37
C GLY A 57 12.76 -1.24 -3.69
N LEU A 58 11.52 -1.01 -4.15
CA LEU A 58 11.00 -1.49 -5.43
C LEU A 58 11.65 -0.76 -6.60
N ASP A 59 11.59 -1.36 -7.79
CA ASP A 59 11.91 -0.66 -9.03
C ASP A 59 11.09 0.65 -9.14
N PRO A 60 11.68 1.78 -9.59
CA PRO A 60 10.98 3.05 -9.67
C PRO A 60 9.69 3.01 -10.52
N THR A 61 9.73 2.31 -11.66
CA THR A 61 8.57 2.17 -12.55
C THR A 61 7.45 1.41 -11.88
N LEU A 62 7.80 0.34 -11.14
CA LEU A 62 6.86 -0.42 -10.34
C LEU A 62 6.28 0.44 -9.21
N ALA A 63 7.11 1.17 -8.47
CA ALA A 63 6.68 2.03 -7.38
C ALA A 63 5.68 3.10 -7.85
N ASP A 64 5.92 3.72 -9.01
CA ASP A 64 5.00 4.70 -9.60
C ASP A 64 3.67 4.07 -10.03
N ASN A 65 3.70 2.86 -10.59
CA ASN A 65 2.47 2.12 -10.90
C ASN A 65 1.64 1.80 -9.64
N LEU A 66 2.31 1.35 -8.58
CA LEU A 66 1.66 1.05 -7.30
C LEU A 66 1.08 2.31 -6.66
N ARG A 67 1.76 3.46 -6.77
CA ARG A 67 1.23 4.77 -6.35
C ARG A 67 -0.05 5.11 -7.09
N TYR A 68 -0.03 5.01 -8.41
CA TYR A 68 -1.22 5.24 -9.22
C TYR A 68 -2.39 4.32 -8.80
N ARG A 69 -2.14 3.01 -8.57
CA ARG A 69 -3.17 2.05 -8.17
C ARG A 69 -3.70 2.27 -6.77
N TRP A 70 -2.85 2.68 -5.83
CA TRP A 70 -3.24 3.01 -4.47
C TRP A 70 -4.19 4.21 -4.44
N GLU A 71 -3.84 5.28 -5.17
CA GLU A 71 -4.70 6.46 -5.31
C GLU A 71 -6.01 6.16 -6.05
N GLU A 72 -5.96 5.34 -7.09
CA GLU A 72 -7.15 4.89 -7.81
C GLU A 72 -8.10 4.12 -6.90
N ALA A 73 -7.58 3.24 -6.03
CA ALA A 73 -8.38 2.53 -5.03
C ALA A 73 -9.06 3.51 -4.07
N GLY A 74 -8.35 4.55 -3.64
CA GLY A 74 -8.88 5.65 -2.84
C GLY A 74 -10.00 6.42 -3.56
N ARG A 75 -9.83 6.75 -4.84
CA ARG A 75 -10.88 7.39 -5.66
C ARG A 75 -12.11 6.51 -5.82
N CYS A 76 -11.93 5.20 -6.07
CA CYS A 76 -13.02 4.24 -6.13
C CYS A 76 -13.80 4.19 -4.80
N ALA A 77 -13.11 4.16 -3.67
CA ALA A 77 -13.74 4.22 -2.36
C ALA A 77 -14.52 5.54 -2.18
N GLY A 78 -13.93 6.70 -2.51
CA GLY A 78 -14.62 7.99 -2.45
C GLY A 78 -15.89 8.04 -3.32
N ALA A 79 -15.89 7.37 -4.47
CA ALA A 79 -17.02 7.25 -5.38
C ALA A 79 -18.00 6.12 -5.02
N ARG A 80 -17.82 5.45 -3.87
CA ARG A 80 -18.63 4.31 -3.42
C ARG A 80 -18.57 3.07 -4.33
N ALA A 81 -17.52 2.94 -5.14
CA ALA A 81 -17.20 1.77 -5.94
C ALA A 81 -16.39 0.76 -5.09
N TRP A 82 -17.00 0.23 -4.04
CA TRP A 82 -16.34 -0.55 -2.99
C TRP A 82 -15.62 -1.80 -3.49
N LEU A 83 -16.29 -2.56 -4.36
CA LEU A 83 -15.72 -3.78 -4.94
C LEU A 83 -14.48 -3.49 -5.79
N ALA A 84 -14.50 -2.38 -6.54
CA ALA A 84 -13.36 -1.94 -7.34
C ALA A 84 -12.18 -1.51 -6.44
N ALA A 85 -12.45 -0.74 -5.38
CA ALA A 85 -11.43 -0.37 -4.40
C ALA A 85 -10.78 -1.61 -3.76
N THR A 86 -11.60 -2.57 -3.29
CA THR A 86 -11.13 -3.84 -2.73
C THR A 86 -10.28 -4.64 -3.72
N ALA A 87 -10.72 -4.73 -4.98
CA ALA A 87 -9.97 -5.42 -6.02
C ALA A 87 -8.59 -4.79 -6.27
N LEU A 88 -8.51 -3.46 -6.28
CA LEU A 88 -7.26 -2.73 -6.46
C LEU A 88 -6.29 -2.98 -5.31
N TYR A 89 -6.74 -2.95 -4.05
CA TYR A 89 -5.88 -3.30 -2.90
C TYR A 89 -5.33 -4.73 -2.98
N VAL A 90 -6.12 -5.68 -3.48
CA VAL A 90 -5.64 -7.06 -3.72
C VAL A 90 -4.60 -7.07 -4.83
N SER A 91 -4.83 -6.36 -5.94
CA SER A 91 -3.91 -6.33 -7.09
C SER A 91 -2.53 -5.79 -6.71
N ILE A 92 -2.47 -4.86 -5.75
CA ILE A 92 -1.21 -4.33 -5.21
C ILE A 92 -0.40 -5.46 -4.52
N LEU A 93 -1.06 -6.34 -3.76
CA LEU A 93 -0.39 -7.49 -3.15
C LEU A 93 0.05 -8.53 -4.18
N GLU A 94 -0.71 -8.69 -5.28
CA GLU A 94 -0.35 -9.60 -6.38
C GLU A 94 0.96 -9.18 -7.07
N VAL A 95 1.34 -7.91 -7.03
CA VAL A 95 2.57 -7.42 -7.63
C VAL A 95 3.70 -7.30 -6.59
N VAL A 96 3.41 -6.86 -5.37
CA VAL A 96 4.44 -6.66 -4.34
C VAL A 96 5.00 -7.97 -3.80
N LEU A 97 4.15 -8.97 -3.55
CA LEU A 97 4.62 -10.25 -2.98
C LEU A 97 5.60 -11.03 -3.87
N PRO A 98 5.40 -11.16 -5.20
CA PRO A 98 6.40 -11.81 -6.03
C PRO A 98 7.69 -10.98 -6.16
N ASP A 99 7.61 -9.64 -6.22
CA ASP A 99 8.84 -8.82 -6.16
C ASP A 99 9.61 -9.07 -4.87
N TRP A 100 8.90 -9.09 -3.73
CA TRP A 100 9.48 -9.34 -2.42
C TRP A 100 10.17 -10.70 -2.33
N LEU A 101 9.45 -11.78 -2.66
CA LEU A 101 9.98 -13.15 -2.61
C LEU A 101 11.10 -13.39 -3.63
N GLY A 102 11.06 -12.68 -4.78
CA GLY A 102 12.08 -12.77 -5.81
C GLY A 102 13.46 -12.25 -5.39
N ARG A 103 13.55 -11.48 -4.30
CA ARG A 103 14.83 -10.98 -3.75
C ARG A 103 15.70 -12.08 -3.16
N ASP A 104 15.08 -13.16 -2.69
CA ASP A 104 15.73 -14.35 -2.19
C ASP A 104 14.93 -15.58 -2.66
N ILE A 105 15.01 -15.84 -3.96
CA ILE A 105 14.22 -16.89 -4.61
C ILE A 105 14.55 -18.29 -4.06
N GLU A 106 15.79 -18.54 -3.63
CA GLU A 106 16.20 -19.81 -3.05
C GLU A 106 15.47 -20.06 -1.72
N ARG A 107 15.42 -19.04 -0.84
CA ARG A 107 14.64 -19.11 0.40
C ARG A 107 13.14 -19.30 0.13
N ALA A 108 12.60 -18.62 -0.88
CA ALA A 108 11.20 -18.76 -1.27
C ALA A 108 10.88 -20.17 -1.79
N ASN A 109 11.70 -20.72 -2.68
CA ASN A 109 11.50 -22.06 -3.26
C ASN A 109 11.68 -23.18 -2.24
N ALA A 110 12.45 -22.95 -1.17
CA ALA A 110 12.63 -23.90 -0.08
C ALA A 110 11.43 -23.98 0.88
N ALA A 111 10.49 -23.03 0.82
CA ALA A 111 9.30 -23.02 1.67
C ALA A 111 8.38 -24.21 1.35
N ARG A 112 7.79 -24.82 2.38
CA ARG A 112 6.85 -25.95 2.24
C ARG A 112 5.58 -25.55 1.49
N ALA A 113 5.16 -24.30 1.62
CA ALA A 113 4.01 -23.75 0.92
C ALA A 113 4.29 -23.35 -0.54
N ALA A 114 5.54 -23.49 -1.03
CA ALA A 114 5.87 -23.22 -2.42
C ALA A 114 5.05 -24.15 -3.34
N PRO A 115 4.35 -23.60 -4.36
CA PRO A 115 3.52 -24.39 -5.25
C PRO A 115 4.39 -25.26 -6.17
N GLN A 116 3.96 -26.49 -6.38
CA GLN A 116 4.69 -27.48 -7.18
C GLN A 116 3.82 -28.01 -8.33
N ASP A 117 4.47 -28.44 -9.41
CA ASP A 117 3.84 -29.15 -10.51
C ASP A 117 3.49 -30.60 -10.14
N ARG A 118 2.92 -31.34 -11.10
CA ARG A 118 2.57 -32.76 -10.91
C ARG A 118 3.78 -33.66 -10.67
N GLN A 119 4.97 -33.19 -11.01
CA GLN A 119 6.24 -33.87 -10.85
C GLN A 119 6.98 -33.43 -9.58
N GLN A 120 6.30 -32.72 -8.65
CA GLN A 120 6.86 -32.22 -7.38
C GLN A 120 7.99 -31.20 -7.58
N ARG A 121 8.02 -30.51 -8.73
CA ARG A 121 8.99 -29.42 -8.99
C ARG A 121 8.33 -28.09 -8.68
N VAL A 122 9.04 -27.22 -7.98
CA VAL A 122 8.56 -25.87 -7.66
C VAL A 122 8.28 -25.10 -8.95
N LEU A 123 7.13 -24.42 -9.01
CA LEU A 123 6.74 -23.61 -10.16
C LEU A 123 7.64 -22.37 -10.28
N PRO A 124 7.82 -21.81 -11.49
CA PRO A 124 8.43 -20.48 -11.65
C PRO A 124 7.66 -19.42 -10.83
N LEU A 125 8.35 -18.50 -10.17
CA LEU A 125 7.73 -17.51 -9.28
C LEU A 125 6.60 -16.69 -9.96
N ALA A 126 6.76 -16.40 -11.25
CA ALA A 126 5.75 -15.68 -12.04
C ALA A 126 4.41 -16.43 -12.16
N ASP A 127 4.40 -17.74 -11.96
CA ASP A 127 3.22 -18.60 -12.05
C ASP A 127 2.59 -18.88 -10.67
N TRP A 128 3.12 -18.27 -9.60
CA TRP A 128 2.61 -18.51 -8.25
C TRP A 128 1.27 -17.79 -8.04
N PRO A 129 0.22 -18.50 -7.61
CA PRO A 129 -1.04 -17.84 -7.27
C PRO A 129 -0.88 -17.00 -6.00
N LEU A 130 -1.63 -15.90 -5.88
CA LEU A 130 -1.62 -15.03 -4.69
C LEU A 130 -1.82 -15.81 -3.38
N ALA A 131 -2.62 -16.88 -3.42
CA ALA A 131 -2.78 -17.81 -2.30
C ALA A 131 -1.46 -18.41 -1.80
N ALA A 132 -0.60 -18.84 -2.71
CA ALA A 132 0.69 -19.43 -2.39
C ALA A 132 1.69 -18.35 -1.96
N LEU A 133 1.71 -17.21 -2.65
CA LEU A 133 2.52 -16.05 -2.29
C LEU A 133 2.28 -15.63 -0.82
N ILE A 134 1.02 -15.48 -0.41
CA ILE A 134 0.66 -15.13 0.99
C ILE A 134 1.15 -16.21 1.96
N LYS A 135 0.91 -17.49 1.65
CA LYS A 135 1.33 -18.60 2.52
C LYS A 135 2.84 -18.68 2.69
N VAL A 136 3.60 -18.57 1.61
CA VAL A 136 5.07 -18.60 1.65
C VAL A 136 5.60 -17.40 2.43
N THR A 137 5.09 -16.20 2.16
CA THR A 137 5.47 -14.98 2.92
C THR A 137 5.21 -15.13 4.42
N THR A 138 4.11 -15.80 4.79
CA THR A 138 3.75 -16.09 6.19
C THR A 138 4.68 -17.17 6.78
N GLU A 139 4.93 -18.27 6.06
CA GLU A 139 5.83 -19.35 6.50
C GLU A 139 7.26 -18.85 6.74
N LEU A 140 7.73 -17.94 5.87
CA LEU A 140 9.04 -17.32 5.99
C LEU A 140 9.14 -16.32 7.14
N GLY A 141 8.03 -15.94 7.77
CA GLY A 141 7.97 -15.00 8.89
C GLY A 141 8.06 -13.53 8.48
N ASP A 142 7.93 -13.22 7.19
CA ASP A 142 7.94 -11.82 6.70
C ASP A 142 6.63 -11.09 7.08
N ILE A 143 5.55 -11.85 7.25
CA ILE A 143 4.31 -11.44 7.92
C ILE A 143 3.89 -12.51 8.94
N ASP A 144 3.20 -12.11 10.01
CA ASP A 144 2.72 -13.07 11.02
C ASP A 144 1.47 -13.85 10.55
N GLU A 145 1.19 -14.97 11.23
CA GLU A 145 0.06 -15.87 10.93
C GLU A 145 -1.31 -15.17 10.96
N SER A 146 -1.50 -14.19 11.86
CA SER A 146 -2.74 -13.43 11.92
C SER A 146 -2.90 -12.58 10.67
N LEU A 147 -1.86 -11.83 10.30
CA LEU A 147 -1.85 -11.00 9.11
C LEU A 147 -1.98 -11.83 7.83
N GLY A 148 -1.33 -13.00 7.76
CA GLY A 148 -1.48 -13.97 6.67
C GLY A 148 -2.93 -14.42 6.47
N ARG A 149 -3.67 -14.74 7.55
CA ARG A 149 -5.11 -15.07 7.46
C ARG A 149 -5.96 -13.91 6.95
N HIS A 150 -5.67 -12.67 7.36
CA HIS A 150 -6.39 -11.51 6.87
C HIS A 150 -6.07 -11.22 5.39
N ALA A 151 -4.82 -11.38 4.97
CA ALA A 151 -4.42 -11.24 3.57
C ALA A 151 -5.13 -12.31 2.70
N GLN A 152 -5.26 -13.53 3.19
CA GLN A 152 -6.02 -14.59 2.54
C GLN A 152 -7.50 -14.20 2.36
N ALA A 153 -8.14 -13.67 3.40
CA ALA A 153 -9.52 -13.19 3.34
C ALA A 153 -9.69 -11.99 2.38
N LEU A 154 -8.72 -11.07 2.36
CA LEU A 154 -8.68 -9.96 1.41
C LEU A 154 -8.63 -10.48 -0.03
N ARG A 155 -7.74 -11.44 -0.34
CA ARG A 155 -7.72 -12.10 -1.65
C ARG A 155 -9.07 -12.71 -2.00
N GLU A 156 -9.73 -13.39 -1.06
CA GLU A 156 -11.04 -14.00 -1.31
C GLU A 156 -12.11 -12.97 -1.64
N SER A 157 -12.04 -11.79 -1.04
CA SER A 157 -12.95 -10.67 -1.31
C SER A 157 -12.90 -10.20 -2.77
N ARG A 158 -11.75 -10.33 -3.44
CA ARG A 158 -11.62 -10.09 -4.90
C ARG A 158 -12.56 -10.98 -5.72
N ASN A 159 -12.83 -12.19 -5.25
CA ASN A 159 -13.64 -13.14 -6.03
C ASN A 159 -15.12 -12.74 -6.09
N LEU A 160 -15.55 -11.75 -5.29
CA LEU A 160 -16.87 -11.12 -5.41
C LEU A 160 -17.04 -10.35 -6.73
N ILE A 161 -15.96 -10.11 -7.48
CA ILE A 161 -16.04 -9.61 -8.87
C ILE A 161 -16.80 -10.58 -9.77
N HIS A 162 -16.84 -11.87 -9.44
CA HIS A 162 -17.67 -12.85 -10.14
C HIS A 162 -19.12 -12.78 -9.63
N PRO A 163 -20.11 -12.38 -10.46
CA PRO A 163 -21.49 -12.16 -10.00
C PRO A 163 -22.11 -13.40 -9.32
N ASP A 164 -21.87 -14.59 -9.86
CA ASP A 164 -22.36 -15.85 -9.28
C ASP A 164 -21.85 -16.09 -7.86
N ARG A 165 -20.61 -15.69 -7.59
CA ARG A 165 -20.01 -15.83 -6.26
C ARG A 165 -20.62 -14.85 -5.28
N GLN A 166 -20.81 -13.59 -5.70
CA GLN A 166 -21.48 -12.58 -4.90
C GLN A 166 -22.90 -13.01 -4.50
N ILE A 167 -23.68 -13.53 -5.47
CA ILE A 167 -25.05 -14.04 -5.24
C ILE A 167 -25.05 -15.19 -4.23
N ARG A 168 -24.16 -16.18 -4.43
CA ARG A 168 -24.07 -17.36 -3.56
C ARG A 168 -23.67 -17.01 -2.13
N GLU A 169 -22.71 -16.10 -1.97
CA GLU A 169 -22.19 -15.68 -0.67
C GLU A 169 -23.10 -14.65 0.03
N ARG A 170 -24.10 -14.10 -0.68
CA ARG A 170 -25.00 -13.04 -0.19
C ARG A 170 -24.23 -11.85 0.38
N SER A 171 -23.05 -11.60 -0.16
CA SER A 171 -22.16 -10.52 0.26
C SER A 171 -22.42 -9.28 -0.57
N THR A 172 -22.55 -8.13 0.10
CA THR A 172 -22.69 -6.84 -0.56
C THR A 172 -21.49 -5.99 -0.16
N PRO A 173 -20.50 -5.81 -1.06
CA PRO A 173 -19.38 -4.92 -0.79
C PRO A 173 -19.83 -3.53 -0.38
N ASP A 174 -19.30 -3.04 0.73
CA ASP A 174 -19.64 -1.75 1.31
C ASP A 174 -18.37 -0.96 1.70
N GLY A 175 -18.57 0.21 2.31
CA GLY A 175 -17.47 1.05 2.76
C GLY A 175 -16.59 0.38 3.81
N ASP A 176 -17.17 -0.45 4.69
CA ASP A 176 -16.43 -1.15 5.73
C ASP A 176 -15.52 -2.23 5.13
N LEU A 177 -16.00 -3.01 4.16
CA LEU A 177 -15.18 -3.97 3.43
C LEU A 177 -14.00 -3.26 2.73
N ALA A 178 -14.25 -2.13 2.06
CA ALA A 178 -13.19 -1.38 1.39
C ALA A 178 -12.16 -0.83 2.40
N ALA A 179 -12.61 -0.34 3.55
CA ALA A 179 -11.74 0.17 4.61
C ALA A 179 -10.90 -0.95 5.27
N ILE A 180 -11.49 -2.12 5.52
CA ILE A 180 -10.78 -3.30 6.01
C ILE A 180 -9.73 -3.74 4.98
N SER A 181 -10.11 -3.78 3.70
CA SER A 181 -9.22 -4.16 2.60
C SER A 181 -8.00 -3.25 2.52
N HIS A 182 -8.22 -1.94 2.58
CA HIS A 182 -7.14 -0.94 2.67
C HIS A 182 -6.21 -1.19 3.86
N ARG A 183 -6.76 -1.42 5.07
CA ARG A 183 -5.97 -1.65 6.28
C ARG A 183 -5.14 -2.93 6.20
N VAL A 184 -5.71 -4.01 5.67
CA VAL A 184 -4.99 -5.27 5.50
C VAL A 184 -3.86 -5.12 4.48
N ALA A 185 -4.12 -4.51 3.32
CA ALA A 185 -3.08 -4.27 2.32
C ALA A 185 -1.96 -3.40 2.91
N ARG A 186 -2.30 -2.30 3.59
CA ARG A 186 -1.33 -1.43 4.28
C ARG A 186 -0.49 -2.21 5.29
N ALA A 187 -1.13 -3.01 6.15
CA ALA A 187 -0.44 -3.78 7.18
C ALA A 187 0.54 -4.80 6.61
N VAL A 188 0.19 -5.48 5.51
CA VAL A 188 1.11 -6.37 4.78
C VAL A 188 2.33 -5.59 4.29
N LEU A 189 2.11 -4.49 3.60
CA LEU A 189 3.20 -3.66 3.06
C LEU A 189 4.11 -3.11 4.15
N ASP A 190 3.54 -2.61 5.25
CA ASP A 190 4.29 -2.14 6.41
C ASP A 190 5.10 -3.25 7.07
N ALA A 191 4.58 -4.50 7.11
CA ALA A 191 5.30 -5.65 7.65
C ALA A 191 6.51 -6.02 6.80
N LEU A 192 6.35 -6.05 5.47
CA LEU A 192 7.48 -6.26 4.55
C LEU A 192 8.52 -5.15 4.68
N ALA A 193 8.09 -3.89 4.83
CA ALA A 193 9.00 -2.77 5.04
C ALA A 193 9.82 -2.93 6.34
N ARG A 194 9.21 -3.43 7.43
CA ARG A 194 9.93 -3.76 8.67
C ARG A 194 10.87 -4.96 8.53
N ALA A 195 10.51 -5.94 7.71
CA ALA A 195 11.35 -7.10 7.42
C ALA A 195 12.54 -6.76 6.52
N THR A 196 12.56 -5.57 5.90
CA THR A 196 13.68 -5.11 5.09
C THR A 196 14.86 -4.75 6.01
N PRO A 197 16.01 -5.45 5.96
CA PRO A 197 17.16 -5.04 6.74
C PRO A 197 17.60 -3.64 6.29
N ALA A 198 17.90 -2.77 7.25
CA ALA A 198 18.38 -1.41 6.98
C ALA A 198 19.60 -1.49 6.05
N ARG A 199 19.45 -1.07 4.79
CA ARG A 199 20.56 -1.00 3.85
C ARG A 199 21.58 0.02 4.40
N GLY A 200 22.72 -0.48 4.88
CA GLY A 200 23.94 0.28 5.10
C GLY A 200 24.02 1.08 6.40
N ALA A 201 24.30 0.42 7.52
CA ALA A 201 25.23 1.01 8.47
C ALA A 201 26.65 0.66 7.97
N PRO A 202 27.55 1.63 7.73
CA PRO A 202 28.92 1.30 7.41
C PRO A 202 29.52 0.50 8.58
N LEU A 203 30.04 -0.69 8.28
CA LEU A 203 30.91 -1.43 9.19
C LEU A 203 32.07 -0.50 9.51
N SER A 204 32.06 0.05 10.72
CA SER A 204 33.18 0.80 11.27
C SER A 204 34.31 -0.22 11.50
N THR A 205 35.13 -0.44 10.49
CA THR A 205 36.41 -1.16 10.63
C THR A 205 37.40 -0.25 11.34
N LYS A 206 37.28 -0.22 12.66
CA LYS A 206 38.25 0.20 13.68
C LYS A 206 37.79 -0.56 14.93
N ASP A 207 38.51 -1.51 15.50
CA ASP A 207 39.94 -1.61 15.74
C ASP A 207 40.33 -3.09 15.93
N PHE A 208 41.53 -3.48 15.50
CA PHE A 208 42.52 -4.32 16.22
C PHE A 208 43.65 -4.72 15.25
N PRO A 209 44.91 -4.86 15.70
CA PRO A 209 45.51 -4.45 16.98
C PRO A 209 46.36 -3.18 16.92
#